data_AF-A0A416K2Y1-F1
#
_entry.id   AF-A0A416K2Y1-F1
#
_cell.length_a   1.000
_cell.length_b   1.000
_cell.length_c   1.000
_cell.angle_alpha   90.00
_cell.angle_beta   90.00
_cell.angle_gamma   90.00
#
_symmetry.space_group_name_H-M   'P 1'
#
loop_
_entity.id
_entity.type
_entity.pdbx_description
1 polymer ?
#
loop_
_entity_poly.entity_id
_entity_poly.type
_entity_poly.pdbx_seq_one_letter_code
_entity_poly.pdbx_strand_id
1 'polypeptide(L)'
;MGNLMRVRRNHKDTLFRMLFSTRENLLSLYNAVNHSHYTDPKELEIVTLKNAVYMNMKNDQAFLLDMQLNLYEHQSTWNPNMPLRFLFYVAKEYQMLVRNQTLYASALVELPTPHFVVFYNGEKEREAEGLLKLSHSFMQKTEHPELELLVKVLNINLDKNLEILGTCRLLKEYMLLVHKIRRYAIEYKDINQAAEKAVTECIDENILAEFLRKNRAEAIEVCIFEYDEKRETELIRKAEFAEGEKVGEAKILLNLIEKGILTKEQALEQFGGTYEDLEKAALSVTLV
;
A
#
# COMPACT_ATOMS: atom_id res chain seq x y z
N MET A 1 -16.99 38.91 -10.02
CA MET A 1 -16.54 37.57 -10.43
C MET A 1 -15.53 37.09 -9.40
N GLY A 2 -16.02 36.35 -8.40
CA GLY A 2 -15.20 35.84 -7.30
C GLY A 2 -14.34 34.69 -7.80
N ASN A 3 -13.03 34.88 -7.78
CA ASN A 3 -12.05 33.84 -8.06
C ASN A 3 -12.10 32.86 -6.89
N LEU A 4 -12.88 31.78 -7.03
CA LEU A 4 -12.83 30.64 -6.12
C LEU A 4 -11.43 30.07 -6.19
N MET A 5 -10.60 30.42 -5.21
CA MET A 5 -9.41 29.65 -4.88
C MET A 5 -9.87 28.20 -4.64
N ARG A 6 -9.75 27.37 -5.67
CA ARG A 6 -9.83 25.91 -5.54
C ARG A 6 -8.66 25.53 -4.63
N VAL A 7 -8.94 25.45 -3.34
CA VAL A 7 -7.98 24.96 -2.34
C VAL A 7 -7.56 23.58 -2.83
N ARG A 8 -6.36 23.47 -3.41
CA ARG A 8 -5.68 22.19 -3.62
C ARG A 8 -5.36 21.63 -2.24
N ARG A 9 -6.36 21.03 -1.58
CA ARG A 9 -6.13 20.17 -0.42
C ARG A 9 -5.32 18.97 -0.93
N ASN A 10 -4.30 18.57 -0.19
CA ASN A 10 -3.44 17.45 -0.56
C ASN A 10 -4.29 16.18 -0.74
N HIS A 11 -4.65 15.83 -1.98
CA HIS A 11 -5.26 14.53 -2.37
C HIS A 11 -4.24 13.38 -2.20
N LYS A 12 -3.74 13.16 -0.97
CA LYS A 12 -2.82 12.07 -0.62
C LYS A 12 -3.33 11.26 0.59
N ASP A 13 -4.54 11.51 1.05
CA ASP A 13 -5.14 10.74 2.13
C ASP A 13 -6.09 9.71 1.53
N THR A 14 -5.86 8.44 1.83
CA THR A 14 -6.68 7.34 1.39
C THR A 14 -7.98 7.28 2.18
N LEU A 15 -9.02 6.65 1.63
CA LEU A 15 -10.29 6.49 2.36
C LEU A 15 -10.09 5.75 3.69
N PHE A 16 -9.18 4.78 3.70
CA PHE A 16 -8.79 4.05 4.91
C PHE A 16 -8.22 5.00 5.98
N ARG A 17 -7.31 5.90 5.59
CA ARG A 17 -6.73 6.90 6.51
C ARG A 17 -7.77 7.89 6.99
N MET A 18 -8.68 8.34 6.12
CA MET A 18 -9.79 9.22 6.52
C MET A 18 -10.67 8.54 7.58
N LEU A 19 -11.02 7.28 7.38
CA LEU A 19 -11.87 6.52 8.29
C LEU A 19 -11.20 6.33 9.66
N PHE A 20 -9.92 5.99 9.69
CA PHE A 20 -9.17 5.73 10.94
C PHE A 20 -8.40 6.96 11.45
N SER A 21 -8.79 8.17 11.03
CA SER A 21 -8.13 9.42 11.44
C SER A 21 -8.49 9.88 12.86
N THR A 22 -9.62 9.41 13.41
CA THR A 22 -10.04 9.70 14.78
C THR A 22 -9.46 8.67 15.75
N ARG A 23 -9.19 9.09 17.00
CA ARG A 23 -8.65 8.19 18.02
C ARG A 23 -9.62 7.05 18.33
N GLU A 24 -10.91 7.33 18.33
CA GLU A 24 -11.98 6.36 18.57
C GLU A 24 -11.95 5.23 17.53
N ASN A 25 -11.87 5.60 16.25
CA ASN A 25 -11.87 4.62 15.16
C ASN A 25 -10.56 3.84 15.15
N LEU A 26 -9.43 4.53 15.38
CA LEU A 26 -8.11 3.90 15.46
C LEU A 26 -8.00 2.93 16.65
N LEU A 27 -8.61 3.24 17.79
CA LEU A 27 -8.67 2.35 18.95
C LEU A 27 -9.45 1.07 18.64
N SER A 28 -10.57 1.19 17.93
CA SER A 28 -11.34 0.02 17.47
C SER A 28 -10.51 -0.88 16.57
N LEU A 29 -9.71 -0.30 15.67
CA LEU A 29 -8.80 -1.06 14.81
C LEU A 29 -7.67 -1.71 15.60
N TYR A 30 -7.04 -0.97 16.52
CA TYR A 30 -6.00 -1.50 17.40
C TYR A 30 -6.50 -2.69 18.22
N ASN A 31 -7.66 -2.56 18.85
CA ASN A 31 -8.28 -3.62 19.64
C ASN A 31 -8.52 -4.90 18.83
N ALA A 32 -8.95 -4.76 17.58
CA ALA A 32 -9.18 -5.89 16.71
C ALA A 32 -7.89 -6.56 16.22
N VAL A 33 -6.79 -5.80 16.04
CA VAL A 33 -5.49 -6.35 15.66
C VAL A 33 -4.80 -7.07 16.82
N ASN A 34 -4.89 -6.51 18.03
CA ASN A 34 -4.15 -6.99 19.21
C ASN A 34 -4.99 -7.84 20.17
N HIS A 35 -6.24 -8.15 19.82
CA HIS A 35 -7.21 -8.85 20.67
C HIS A 35 -7.34 -8.21 22.07
N SER A 36 -7.34 -6.87 22.11
CA SER A 36 -7.45 -6.07 23.33
C SER A 36 -8.81 -5.38 23.45
N HIS A 37 -9.06 -4.74 24.59
CA HIS A 37 -10.36 -4.12 24.92
C HIS A 37 -10.23 -2.73 25.55
N TYR A 38 -9.32 -1.90 25.04
CA TYR A 38 -9.17 -0.52 25.48
C TYR A 38 -10.43 0.30 25.16
N THR A 39 -10.86 1.16 26.07
CA THR A 39 -12.10 1.95 25.94
C THR A 39 -11.89 3.46 25.98
N ASP A 40 -10.74 3.96 26.44
CA ASP A 40 -10.41 5.39 26.47
C ASP A 40 -9.52 5.78 25.28
N PRO A 41 -10.04 6.49 24.26
CA PRO A 41 -9.25 6.97 23.13
C PRO A 41 -8.16 7.99 23.53
N LYS A 42 -8.20 8.57 24.74
CA LYS A 42 -7.19 9.52 25.19
C LYS A 42 -5.85 8.87 25.52
N GLU A 43 -5.85 7.56 25.78
CA GLU A 43 -4.63 6.77 25.99
C GLU A 43 -3.83 6.59 24.69
N LEU A 44 -4.44 6.83 23.53
CA LEU A 44 -3.75 6.86 22.24
C LEU A 44 -2.98 8.16 22.03
N GLU A 45 -1.66 8.05 21.98
CA GLU A 45 -0.80 9.11 21.48
C GLU A 45 -0.52 8.88 19.99
N ILE A 46 -1.15 9.65 19.11
CA ILE A 46 -0.90 9.58 17.67
C ILE A 46 0.44 10.27 17.38
N VAL A 47 1.46 9.47 17.02
CA VAL A 47 2.82 9.93 16.71
C VAL A 47 3.02 10.16 15.20
N THR A 48 2.00 9.89 14.36
CA THR A 48 2.06 10.00 12.89
C THR A 48 2.82 11.25 12.45
N LEU A 49 3.92 11.04 11.73
CA LEU A 49 4.79 12.10 11.18
C LEU A 49 4.00 13.08 10.30
N LYS A 50 3.45 14.13 10.91
CA LYS A 50 3.00 15.34 10.21
C LYS A 50 4.21 16.23 9.95
N ASN A 51 5.11 15.86 9.03
CA ASN A 51 6.07 16.82 8.50
C ASN A 51 6.53 16.52 7.06
N ALA A 52 6.39 17.55 6.22
CA ALA A 52 6.40 17.57 4.76
C ALA A 52 7.79 17.47 4.09
N VAL A 53 8.81 16.94 4.75
CA VAL A 53 10.20 17.06 4.24
C VAL A 53 10.62 15.91 3.32
N TYR A 54 9.86 14.80 3.24
CA TYR A 54 10.21 13.68 2.36
C TYR A 54 8.95 13.15 1.66
N MET A 55 8.69 13.68 0.47
CA MET A 55 7.39 13.67 -0.22
C MET A 55 6.84 12.31 -0.67
N ASN A 56 7.55 11.19 -0.50
CA ASN A 56 7.18 9.89 -1.10
C ASN A 56 7.04 8.70 -0.13
N MET A 57 7.26 8.88 1.19
CA MET A 57 7.15 7.78 2.16
C MET A 57 6.39 8.23 3.41
N LYS A 58 5.06 8.24 3.31
CA LYS A 58 4.18 8.41 4.47
C LYS A 58 3.67 7.05 4.91
N ASN A 59 3.73 6.79 6.21
CA ASN A 59 2.97 5.70 6.83
C ASN A 59 1.50 6.11 6.92
N ASP A 60 0.58 5.15 6.78
CA ASP A 60 -0.85 5.44 6.81
C ASP A 60 -1.30 5.82 8.22
N GLN A 61 -0.85 5.06 9.23
CA GLN A 61 -1.04 5.38 10.65
C GLN A 61 0.17 4.95 11.48
N ALA A 62 0.68 5.85 12.33
CA ALA A 62 1.66 5.53 13.37
C ALA A 62 1.21 6.09 14.72
N PHE A 63 1.12 5.25 15.74
CA PHE A 63 0.61 5.66 17.06
C PHE A 63 1.20 4.81 18.18
N LEU A 64 1.16 5.37 19.39
CA LEU A 64 1.65 4.76 20.60
C LEU A 64 0.47 4.50 21.54
N LEU A 65 0.42 3.28 22.09
CA LEU A 65 -0.52 2.87 23.12
C LEU A 65 0.19 1.87 24.03
N ASP A 66 0.17 2.10 25.33
CA ASP A 66 0.81 1.21 26.32
C ASP A 66 2.28 0.87 25.98
N MET A 67 3.08 1.89 25.63
CA MET A 67 4.48 1.73 25.20
C MET A 67 4.69 0.81 23.99
N GLN A 68 3.65 0.58 23.20
CA GLN A 68 3.73 -0.12 21.92
C GLN A 68 3.62 0.87 20.76
N LEU A 69 4.64 0.89 19.91
CA LEU A 69 4.66 1.68 18.68
C LEU A 69 4.04 0.88 17.54
N ASN A 70 2.82 1.23 17.14
CA ASN A 70 2.08 0.54 16.09
C ASN A 70 2.20 1.29 14.77
N LEU A 71 2.72 0.62 13.73
CA LEU A 71 2.87 1.15 12.37
C LEU A 71 1.99 0.33 11.42
N TYR A 72 0.92 0.96 10.94
CA TYR A 72 -0.10 0.31 10.11
C TYR A 72 -0.12 0.92 8.70
N GLU A 73 -0.06 0.07 7.69
CA GLU A 73 -0.21 0.44 6.28
C GLU A 73 -1.38 -0.28 5.64
N HIS A 74 -2.10 0.38 4.76
CA HIS A 74 -3.12 -0.21 3.90
C HIS A 74 -2.55 -0.35 2.48
N GLN A 75 -2.77 -1.51 1.86
CA GLN A 75 -2.23 -1.79 0.53
C GLN A 75 -3.27 -2.52 -0.33
N SER A 76 -3.62 -1.93 -1.47
CA SER A 76 -4.47 -2.56 -2.50
C SER A 76 -3.67 -3.37 -3.52
N THR A 77 -2.34 -3.29 -3.48
CA THR A 77 -1.39 -4.07 -4.28
C THR A 77 -0.40 -4.76 -3.35
N TRP A 78 -0.08 -6.03 -3.63
CA TRP A 78 0.95 -6.74 -2.87
C TRP A 78 2.32 -6.08 -3.04
N ASN A 79 2.98 -5.78 -1.92
CA ASN A 79 4.27 -5.12 -1.91
C ASN A 79 5.27 -5.91 -1.03
N PRO A 80 6.22 -6.67 -1.62
CA PRO A 80 7.20 -7.42 -0.84
C PRO A 80 8.24 -6.51 -0.13
N ASN A 81 8.30 -5.23 -0.50
CA ASN A 81 9.27 -4.27 0.06
C ASN A 81 8.75 -3.55 1.32
N MET A 82 7.58 -3.94 1.84
CA MET A 82 7.04 -3.36 3.08
C MET A 82 7.97 -3.48 4.28
N PRO A 83 8.68 -4.59 4.53
CA PRO A 83 9.63 -4.67 5.64
C PRO A 83 10.71 -3.58 5.59
N LEU A 84 11.23 -3.28 4.40
CA LEU A 84 12.22 -2.22 4.21
C LEU A 84 11.61 -0.83 4.44
N ARG A 85 10.38 -0.60 3.97
CA ARG A 85 9.67 0.67 4.25
C ARG A 85 9.45 0.86 5.75
N PHE A 86 8.99 -0.16 6.46
CA PHE A 86 8.80 -0.11 7.91
C PHE A 86 10.10 0.10 8.68
N LEU A 87 11.22 -0.46 8.22
CA LEU A 87 12.54 -0.20 8.81
C LEU A 87 12.86 1.29 8.78
N PHE A 88 12.64 1.96 7.64
CA PHE A 88 12.85 3.40 7.53
C PHE A 88 11.88 4.21 8.42
N TYR A 89 10.63 3.78 8.54
CA TYR A 89 9.67 4.44 9.41
C TYR A 89 10.08 4.33 10.88
N VAL A 90 10.31 3.12 11.39
CA VAL A 90 10.58 2.90 12.81
C VAL A 90 11.89 3.55 13.24
N ALA A 91 12.92 3.52 12.39
CA ALA A 91 14.18 4.21 12.65
C ALA A 91 13.96 5.72 12.85
N LYS A 92 13.11 6.33 12.03
CA LYS A 92 12.76 7.75 12.14
C LYS A 92 11.91 8.06 13.36
N GLU A 93 10.93 7.22 13.68
CA GLU A 93 10.12 7.39 14.90
C GLU A 93 10.99 7.31 16.16
N TYR A 94 11.88 6.30 16.25
CA TYR A 94 12.80 6.19 17.37
C TYR A 94 13.78 7.36 17.44
N GLN A 95 14.32 7.84 16.31
CA GLN A 95 15.16 9.02 16.30
C GLN A 95 14.45 10.25 16.90
N MET A 96 13.16 10.42 16.60
CA MET A 96 12.34 11.49 17.16
C MET A 96 12.06 11.30 18.66
N LEU A 97 11.76 10.08 19.10
CA LEU A 97 11.48 9.75 20.50
C LEU A 97 12.70 9.95 21.40
N VAL A 98 13.89 9.61 20.92
CA VAL A 98 15.14 9.70 21.71
C VAL A 98 15.90 11.01 21.50
N ARG A 99 15.35 11.99 20.75
CA ARG A 99 16.06 13.22 20.34
C ARG A 99 16.68 14.04 21.48
N ASN A 100 16.11 13.94 22.67
CA ASN A 100 16.54 14.67 23.87
C ASN A 100 17.31 13.77 24.87
N GLN A 101 17.61 12.52 24.48
CA GLN A 101 18.35 11.55 25.28
C GLN A 101 19.77 11.42 24.74
N THR A 102 20.73 11.14 25.61
CA THR A 102 22.12 10.89 25.20
C THR A 102 22.34 9.38 25.03
N LEU A 103 22.48 8.94 23.78
CA LEU A 103 22.84 7.55 23.46
C LEU A 103 24.28 7.18 23.89
N TYR A 104 25.09 8.15 24.29
CA TYR A 104 26.44 7.94 24.81
C TYR A 104 26.50 7.78 26.33
N ALA A 105 25.37 7.91 27.02
CA ALA A 105 25.32 7.62 28.46
C ALA A 105 25.37 6.11 28.70
N SER A 106 25.81 5.72 29.90
CA SER A 106 25.78 4.32 30.34
C SER A 106 24.36 3.81 30.67
N ALA A 107 23.39 4.72 30.80
CA ALA A 107 22.00 4.38 31.03
C ALA A 107 21.37 3.84 29.73
N LEU A 108 20.68 2.71 29.83
CA LEU A 108 19.93 2.14 28.71
C LEU A 108 18.79 3.09 28.32
N VAL A 109 18.68 3.37 27.03
CA VAL A 109 17.54 4.09 26.46
C VAL A 109 16.48 3.06 26.06
N GLU A 110 15.38 3.02 26.82
CA GLU A 110 14.25 2.16 26.53
C GLU A 110 13.43 2.72 25.34
N LEU A 111 13.01 1.82 24.46
CA LEU A 111 12.21 2.13 23.28
C LEU A 111 10.87 1.41 23.36
N PRO A 112 9.78 2.03 22.87
CA PRO A 112 8.50 1.34 22.78
C PRO A 112 8.58 0.18 21.78
N THR A 113 7.99 -0.96 22.12
CA THR A 113 8.02 -2.18 21.29
C THR A 113 7.29 -1.94 19.98
N PRO A 114 7.89 -2.19 18.80
CA PRO A 114 7.25 -1.88 17.53
C PRO A 114 6.39 -3.04 17.01
N HIS A 115 5.25 -2.72 16.40
CA HIS A 115 4.37 -3.65 15.71
C HIS A 115 4.08 -3.18 14.29
N PHE A 116 4.28 -4.06 13.30
CA PHE A 116 4.17 -3.74 11.88
C PHE A 116 3.05 -4.55 11.24
N VAL A 117 2.03 -3.85 10.73
CA VAL A 117 0.84 -4.49 10.13
C VAL A 117 0.52 -3.88 8.78
N VAL A 118 0.23 -4.75 7.80
CA VAL A 118 -0.31 -4.37 6.49
C VAL A 118 -1.72 -4.90 6.35
N PHE A 119 -2.69 -4.02 6.14
CA PHE A 119 -4.04 -4.36 5.75
C PHE A 119 -4.11 -4.49 4.22
N TYR A 120 -4.16 -5.71 3.73
CA TYR A 120 -4.20 -6.01 2.31
C TYR A 120 -5.65 -6.21 1.83
N ASN A 121 -6.06 -5.47 0.81
CA ASN A 121 -7.37 -5.64 0.18
C ASN A 121 -7.31 -5.85 -1.34
N GLY A 122 -6.14 -6.22 -1.87
CA GLY A 122 -5.97 -6.42 -3.31
C GLY A 122 -6.78 -7.58 -3.88
N GLU A 123 -6.94 -7.58 -5.20
CA GLU A 123 -7.79 -8.54 -5.93
C GLU A 123 -7.08 -9.86 -6.24
N LYS A 124 -5.74 -9.90 -6.17
CA LYS A 124 -4.99 -11.14 -6.32
C LYS A 124 -5.20 -12.02 -5.09
N GLU A 125 -5.54 -13.28 -5.34
CA GLU A 125 -5.76 -14.30 -4.32
C GLU A 125 -4.53 -14.45 -3.40
N ARG A 126 -4.78 -14.43 -2.10
CA ARG A 126 -3.80 -14.52 -1.02
C ARG A 126 -4.46 -15.14 0.20
N GLU A 127 -3.65 -15.73 1.06
CA GLU A 127 -4.09 -16.29 2.35
C GLU A 127 -4.69 -15.20 3.28
N ALA A 128 -5.39 -15.64 4.33
CA ALA A 128 -6.03 -14.76 5.31
C ALA A 128 -5.03 -13.94 6.13
N GLU A 129 -3.88 -14.54 6.41
CA GLU A 129 -2.74 -13.92 7.06
C GLU A 129 -1.47 -14.24 6.28
N GLY A 130 -0.47 -13.37 6.39
CA GLY A 130 0.85 -13.60 5.80
C GLY A 130 1.94 -12.94 6.63
N LEU A 131 3.18 -13.33 6.36
CA LEU A 131 4.36 -12.78 7.02
C LEU A 131 5.39 -12.35 5.97
N LEU A 132 5.74 -11.06 5.97
CA LEU A 132 6.88 -10.56 5.21
C LEU A 132 8.08 -10.41 6.14
N LYS A 133 9.26 -10.77 5.62
CA LYS A 133 10.54 -10.69 6.34
C LYS A 133 11.49 -9.78 5.60
N LEU A 134 12.24 -8.97 6.32
CA LEU A 134 13.27 -8.11 5.73
C LEU A 134 14.37 -8.95 5.09
N SER A 135 14.76 -10.07 5.71
CA SER A 135 15.79 -10.97 5.19
C SER A 135 15.49 -11.57 3.80
N HIS A 136 14.22 -11.59 3.38
CA HIS A 136 13.86 -11.97 2.00
C HIS A 136 14.46 -11.02 0.95
N SER A 137 14.79 -9.77 1.31
CA SER A 137 15.46 -8.80 0.42
C SER A 137 16.99 -8.93 0.39
N PHE A 138 17.61 -9.64 1.34
CA PHE A 138 19.08 -9.71 1.41
C PHE A 138 19.67 -10.53 0.26
N MET A 139 20.78 -10.07 -0.31
CA MET A 139 21.46 -10.77 -1.41
C MET A 139 22.08 -12.09 -0.94
N GLN A 140 22.71 -12.09 0.24
CA GLN A 140 23.24 -13.28 0.88
C GLN A 140 22.21 -13.81 1.87
N LYS A 141 21.77 -15.06 1.66
CA LYS A 141 20.80 -15.71 2.55
C LYS A 141 21.52 -16.32 3.75
N THR A 142 20.91 -16.17 4.92
CA THR A 142 21.38 -16.74 6.19
C THR A 142 20.17 -17.26 6.97
N GLU A 143 20.36 -18.29 7.77
CA GLU A 143 19.33 -18.83 8.66
C GLU A 143 19.02 -17.90 9.83
N HIS A 144 20.03 -17.15 10.29
CA HIS A 144 19.95 -16.26 11.44
C HIS A 144 20.41 -14.84 11.07
N PRO A 145 19.55 -14.05 10.41
CA PRO A 145 19.87 -12.67 10.09
C PRO A 145 19.98 -11.82 11.36
N GLU A 146 21.04 -11.02 11.46
CA GLU A 146 21.26 -10.11 12.59
C GLU A 146 20.31 -8.91 12.58
N LEU A 147 19.77 -8.58 11.40
CA LEU A 147 18.71 -7.59 11.22
C LEU A 147 17.49 -8.27 10.60
N GLU A 148 16.42 -8.42 11.38
CA GLU A 148 15.15 -8.95 10.90
C GLU A 148 13.99 -8.07 11.34
N LEU A 149 13.17 -7.68 10.37
CA LEU A 149 11.92 -6.98 10.60
C LEU A 149 10.79 -7.83 10.01
N LEU A 150 9.85 -8.19 10.88
CA LEU A 150 8.70 -9.03 10.55
C LEU A 150 7.46 -8.16 10.40
N VAL A 151 6.75 -8.31 9.29
CA VAL A 151 5.51 -7.58 9.02
C VAL A 151 4.35 -8.57 8.91
N LYS A 152 3.35 -8.42 9.79
CA LYS A 152 2.10 -9.17 9.69
C LYS A 152 1.27 -8.58 8.56
N VAL A 153 0.83 -9.40 7.63
CA VAL A 153 -0.10 -9.00 6.57
C VAL A 153 -1.46 -9.60 6.88
N LEU A 154 -2.48 -8.77 6.99
CA LEU A 154 -3.86 -9.14 7.24
C LEU A 154 -4.66 -8.94 5.96
N ASN A 155 -5.15 -10.02 5.37
CA ASN A 155 -6.01 -9.93 4.20
C ASN A 155 -7.44 -9.62 4.62
N ILE A 156 -7.85 -8.36 4.43
CA ILE A 156 -9.14 -7.85 4.88
C ILE A 156 -10.26 -8.02 3.84
N ASN A 157 -10.02 -8.75 2.74
CA ASN A 157 -11.10 -9.14 1.85
C ASN A 157 -12.19 -9.93 2.62
N LEU A 158 -13.46 -9.72 2.25
CA LEU A 158 -14.63 -10.13 3.04
C LEU A 158 -14.70 -11.64 3.34
N ASP A 159 -14.04 -12.46 2.53
CA ASP A 159 -14.00 -13.93 2.62
C ASP A 159 -12.74 -14.47 3.30
N LYS A 160 -11.80 -13.61 3.72
CA LYS A 160 -10.45 -14.04 4.13
C LYS A 160 -10.26 -14.01 5.63
N ASN A 161 -10.34 -12.85 6.27
CA ASN A 161 -10.04 -12.70 7.69
C ASN A 161 -11.30 -12.32 8.48
N LEU A 162 -12.16 -13.32 8.69
CA LEU A 162 -13.48 -13.12 9.31
C LEU A 162 -13.41 -12.68 10.78
N GLU A 163 -12.32 -13.04 11.48
CA GLU A 163 -12.15 -12.68 12.89
C GLU A 163 -11.93 -11.17 13.06
N ILE A 164 -10.96 -10.57 12.36
CA ILE A 164 -10.72 -9.13 12.48
C ILE A 164 -11.91 -8.30 11.96
N LEU A 165 -12.58 -8.77 10.91
CA LEU A 165 -13.80 -8.13 10.40
C LEU A 165 -14.99 -8.30 11.36
N GLY A 166 -15.02 -9.39 12.14
CA GLY A 166 -16.00 -9.60 13.20
C GLY A 166 -15.79 -8.67 14.40
N THR A 167 -14.53 -8.44 14.77
CA THR A 167 -14.16 -7.60 15.91
C THR A 167 -14.17 -6.11 15.60
N CYS A 168 -13.72 -5.70 14.41
CA CYS A 168 -13.76 -4.30 13.98
C CYS A 168 -14.88 -4.06 12.96
N ARG A 169 -16.03 -3.59 13.47
CA ARG A 169 -17.18 -3.22 12.64
C ARG A 169 -16.82 -2.21 11.54
N LEU A 170 -16.04 -1.18 11.86
CA LEU A 170 -15.64 -0.15 10.90
C LEU A 170 -14.81 -0.72 9.75
N LEU A 171 -13.87 -1.63 10.05
CA LEU A 171 -13.06 -2.30 9.02
C LEU A 171 -13.91 -3.17 8.10
N LYS A 172 -14.89 -3.88 8.67
CA LYS A 172 -15.88 -4.66 7.90
C LYS A 172 -16.73 -3.78 7.00
N GLU A 173 -17.28 -2.69 7.53
CA GLU A 173 -18.10 -1.76 6.76
C GLU A 173 -17.29 -1.05 5.65
N TYR A 174 -16.04 -0.70 5.92
CA TYR A 174 -15.09 -0.24 4.88
C TYR A 174 -14.94 -1.26 3.75
N MET A 175 -14.76 -2.53 4.07
CA MET A 175 -14.60 -3.57 3.07
C MET A 175 -15.90 -3.87 2.30
N LEU A 176 -17.07 -3.70 2.93
CA LEU A 176 -18.36 -3.75 2.24
C LEU A 176 -18.50 -2.62 1.22
N LEU A 177 -18.11 -1.38 1.57
CA LEU A 177 -18.09 -0.26 0.65
C LEU A 177 -17.14 -0.52 -0.54
N VAL A 178 -15.89 -0.93 -0.27
CA VAL A 178 -14.91 -1.25 -1.31
C VAL A 178 -15.44 -2.35 -2.24
N HIS A 179 -16.07 -3.39 -1.68
CA HIS A 179 -16.67 -4.46 -2.47
C HIS A 179 -17.79 -3.96 -3.38
N LYS A 180 -18.71 -3.13 -2.87
CA LYS A 180 -19.80 -2.53 -3.68
C LYS A 180 -19.25 -1.64 -4.79
N ILE A 181 -18.23 -0.81 -4.52
CA ILE A 181 -17.58 0.03 -5.53
C ILE A 181 -17.00 -0.84 -6.66
N ARG A 182 -16.24 -1.90 -6.32
CA ARG A 182 -15.68 -2.81 -7.33
C ARG A 182 -16.75 -3.46 -8.18
N ARG A 183 -17.82 -3.96 -7.55
CA ARG A 183 -18.96 -4.57 -8.25
C ARG A 183 -19.58 -3.59 -9.24
N TYR A 184 -19.90 -2.36 -8.81
CA TYR A 184 -20.52 -1.37 -9.68
C TYR A 184 -19.58 -0.81 -10.74
N ALA A 185 -18.27 -0.73 -10.47
CA ALA A 185 -17.30 -0.32 -11.46
C ALA A 185 -17.23 -1.30 -12.64
N ILE A 186 -17.40 -2.61 -12.37
CA ILE A 186 -17.51 -3.65 -13.41
C ILE A 186 -18.84 -3.53 -14.15
N GLU A 187 -19.95 -3.36 -13.42
CA GLU A 187 -21.31 -3.31 -13.98
C GLU A 187 -21.53 -2.10 -14.89
N TYR A 188 -21.16 -0.90 -14.42
CA TYR A 188 -21.42 0.36 -15.12
C TYR A 188 -20.30 0.76 -16.06
N LYS A 189 -19.08 0.25 -15.86
CA LYS A 189 -17.86 0.69 -16.56
C LYS A 189 -17.59 2.19 -16.41
N ASP A 190 -18.17 2.83 -15.40
CA ASP A 190 -17.97 4.22 -15.01
C ASP A 190 -17.79 4.28 -13.49
N ILE A 191 -16.58 4.67 -13.07
CA ILE A 191 -16.22 4.75 -11.65
C ILE A 191 -16.99 5.85 -10.92
N ASN A 192 -17.36 6.93 -11.61
CA ASN A 192 -18.10 8.03 -11.00
C ASN A 192 -19.50 7.55 -10.59
N GLN A 193 -20.19 6.89 -11.53
CA GLN A 193 -21.49 6.29 -11.26
C GLN A 193 -21.40 5.18 -10.21
N ALA A 194 -20.35 4.35 -10.26
CA ALA A 194 -20.14 3.27 -9.31
C ALA A 194 -19.92 3.76 -7.88
N ALA A 195 -19.08 4.78 -7.69
CA ALA A 195 -18.79 5.37 -6.39
C ALA A 195 -20.05 6.03 -5.79
N GLU A 196 -20.78 6.84 -6.57
CA GLU A 196 -22.04 7.46 -6.13
C GLU A 196 -23.08 6.43 -5.73
N LYS A 197 -23.26 5.37 -6.55
CA LYS A 197 -24.20 4.30 -6.25
C LYS A 197 -23.80 3.54 -4.98
N ALA A 198 -22.54 3.14 -4.86
CA ALA A 198 -22.04 2.40 -3.71
C ALA A 198 -22.17 3.21 -2.41
N VAL A 199 -21.82 4.49 -2.42
CA VAL A 199 -21.91 5.37 -1.25
C VAL A 199 -23.36 5.59 -0.85
N THR A 200 -24.26 5.81 -1.82
CA THR A 200 -25.71 5.95 -1.54
C THR A 200 -26.25 4.70 -0.87
N GLU A 201 -25.99 3.53 -1.44
CA GLU A 201 -26.47 2.25 -0.90
C GLU A 201 -25.86 1.94 0.46
N CYS A 202 -24.59 2.26 0.70
CA CYS A 202 -24.00 2.10 2.03
C CYS A 202 -24.69 2.99 3.07
N ILE A 203 -25.02 4.24 2.73
CA ILE A 203 -25.76 5.12 3.64
C ILE A 203 -27.15 4.56 3.95
N ASP A 204 -27.84 4.03 2.94
CA ASP A 204 -29.19 3.47 3.06
C ASP A 204 -29.20 2.17 3.90
N GLU A 205 -28.19 1.32 3.72
CA GLU A 205 -27.99 0.07 4.46
C GLU A 205 -27.32 0.26 5.83
N ASN A 206 -27.09 1.51 6.24
CA ASN A 206 -26.43 1.86 7.50
C ASN A 206 -24.96 1.36 7.65
N ILE A 207 -24.25 1.23 6.53
CA ILE A 207 -22.84 0.86 6.41
C ILE A 207 -22.01 2.15 6.33
N LEU A 208 -21.12 2.41 7.30
CA LEU A 208 -20.36 3.66 7.43
C LEU A 208 -21.23 4.93 7.35
N ALA A 209 -22.54 4.83 7.63
CA ALA A 209 -23.50 5.85 7.21
C ALA A 209 -23.24 7.23 7.84
N GLU A 210 -22.80 7.29 9.10
CA GLU A 210 -22.42 8.55 9.73
C GLU A 210 -21.20 9.19 9.05
N PHE A 211 -20.14 8.41 8.85
CA PHE A 211 -18.93 8.84 8.15
C PHE A 211 -19.22 9.31 6.73
N LEU A 212 -20.00 8.52 5.97
CA LEU A 212 -20.35 8.81 4.58
C LEU A 212 -21.31 9.99 4.45
N ARG A 213 -22.27 10.19 5.37
CA ARG A 213 -23.13 11.40 5.35
C ARG A 213 -22.30 12.66 5.60
N LYS A 214 -21.35 12.61 6.54
CA LYS A 214 -20.50 13.75 6.88
C LYS A 214 -19.48 14.08 5.78
N ASN A 215 -18.91 13.06 5.14
CA ASN A 215 -17.79 13.20 4.21
C ASN A 215 -18.15 12.80 2.77
N ARG A 216 -19.45 12.82 2.39
CA ARG A 216 -19.94 12.18 1.16
C ARG A 216 -19.13 12.55 -0.09
N ALA A 217 -19.03 13.84 -0.38
CA ALA A 217 -18.35 14.33 -1.57
C ALA A 217 -16.87 13.95 -1.59
N GLU A 218 -16.19 14.07 -0.44
CA GLU A 218 -14.77 13.74 -0.31
C GLU A 218 -14.53 12.23 -0.41
N ALA A 219 -15.39 11.41 0.22
CA ALA A 219 -15.30 9.96 0.14
C ALA A 219 -15.47 9.47 -1.31
N ILE A 220 -16.40 10.04 -2.06
CA ILE A 220 -16.62 9.71 -3.48
C ILE A 220 -15.40 10.13 -4.31
N GLU A 221 -14.94 11.36 -4.16
CA GLU A 221 -13.77 11.90 -4.88
C GLU A 221 -12.52 11.05 -4.64
N VAL A 222 -12.24 10.69 -3.38
CA VAL A 222 -11.11 9.83 -3.01
C VAL A 222 -11.26 8.42 -3.57
N CYS A 223 -12.45 7.82 -3.53
CA CYS A 223 -12.69 6.50 -4.11
C CYS A 223 -12.43 6.47 -5.63
N ILE A 224 -12.91 7.49 -6.35
CA ILE A 224 -12.71 7.62 -7.79
C ILE A 224 -11.22 7.75 -8.09
N PHE A 225 -10.54 8.64 -7.38
CA PHE A 225 -9.12 8.88 -7.56
C PHE A 225 -8.27 7.62 -7.30
N GLU A 226 -8.49 6.93 -6.16
CA GLU A 226 -7.78 5.70 -5.82
C GLU A 226 -7.98 4.59 -6.86
N TYR A 227 -9.20 4.48 -7.41
CA TYR A 227 -9.52 3.49 -8.43
C TYR A 227 -8.83 3.80 -9.76
N ASP A 228 -8.88 5.06 -10.21
CA ASP A 228 -8.26 5.49 -11.47
C ASP A 228 -6.73 5.40 -11.39
N GLU A 229 -6.11 5.86 -10.30
CA GLU A 229 -4.66 5.75 -10.08
C GLU A 229 -4.20 4.27 -10.11
N LYS A 230 -4.95 3.39 -9.44
CA LYS A 230 -4.67 1.95 -9.46
C LYS A 230 -4.76 1.39 -10.87
N ARG A 231 -5.83 1.72 -11.60
CA ARG A 231 -6.05 1.23 -12.98
C ARG A 231 -4.96 1.71 -13.93
N GLU A 232 -4.60 2.99 -13.86
CA GLU A 232 -3.54 3.58 -14.68
C GLU A 232 -2.19 2.91 -14.36
N THR A 233 -1.86 2.75 -13.08
CA THR A 233 -0.64 2.06 -12.65
C THR A 233 -0.58 0.62 -13.16
N GLU A 234 -1.70 -0.11 -13.14
CA GLU A 234 -1.76 -1.47 -13.68
C GLU A 234 -1.60 -1.53 -15.20
N LEU A 235 -2.14 -0.55 -15.93
CA LEU A 235 -1.97 -0.45 -17.39
C LEU A 235 -0.51 -0.13 -17.74
N ILE A 236 0.11 0.82 -17.04
CA ILE A 236 1.53 1.16 -17.19
C ILE A 236 2.38 -0.09 -16.95
N ARG A 237 2.17 -0.79 -15.82
CA ARG A 237 2.93 -2.02 -15.51
C ARG A 237 2.78 -3.09 -16.59
N LYS A 238 1.60 -3.28 -17.17
CA LYS A 238 1.39 -4.25 -18.27
C LYS A 238 2.12 -3.82 -19.54
N ALA A 239 2.07 -2.53 -19.89
CA ALA A 239 2.76 -2.00 -21.06
C ALA A 239 4.28 -2.08 -20.90
N GLU A 240 4.81 -1.67 -19.74
CA GLU A 240 6.24 -1.75 -19.42
C GLU A 240 6.73 -3.19 -19.34
N PHE A 241 5.93 -4.11 -18.83
CA PHE A 241 6.26 -5.54 -18.83
C PHE A 241 6.36 -6.09 -20.26
N ALA A 242 5.37 -5.80 -21.12
CA ALA A 242 5.39 -6.23 -22.52
C ALA A 242 6.58 -5.63 -23.29
N GLU A 243 6.95 -4.37 -23.00
CA GLU A 243 8.15 -3.77 -23.56
C GLU A 243 9.42 -4.46 -23.04
N GLY A 244 9.48 -4.77 -21.74
CA GLY A 244 10.56 -5.53 -21.13
C GLY A 244 10.74 -6.94 -21.73
N GLU A 245 9.65 -7.63 -22.08
CA GLU A 245 9.70 -8.91 -22.79
C GLU A 245 10.33 -8.76 -24.17
N LYS A 246 9.96 -7.72 -24.93
CA LYS A 246 10.59 -7.41 -26.24
C LYS A 246 12.08 -7.10 -26.12
N VAL A 247 12.47 -6.34 -25.10
CA VAL A 247 13.88 -6.05 -24.81
C VAL A 247 14.64 -7.33 -24.48
N GLY A 248 14.04 -8.22 -23.69
CA GLY A 248 14.60 -9.53 -23.35
C GLY A 248 14.78 -10.41 -24.58
N GLU A 249 13.76 -10.48 -25.44
CA GLU A 249 13.81 -11.20 -26.72
C GLU A 249 14.90 -10.64 -27.63
N ALA A 250 14.98 -9.32 -27.81
CA ALA A 250 16.01 -8.68 -28.62
C ALA A 250 17.43 -9.01 -28.13
N LYS A 251 17.66 -8.95 -26.81
CA LYS A 251 18.95 -9.30 -26.20
C LYS A 251 19.32 -10.77 -26.43
N ILE A 252 18.34 -11.68 -26.34
CA ILE A 252 18.56 -13.12 -26.61
C ILE A 252 18.92 -13.33 -28.08
N LEU A 253 18.15 -12.76 -28.99
CA LEU A 253 18.35 -12.91 -30.43
C LEU A 253 19.72 -12.38 -30.89
N LEU A 254 20.12 -11.20 -30.41
CA LEU A 254 21.47 -10.66 -30.68
C LEU A 254 22.57 -11.58 -30.14
N ASN A 255 22.43 -12.11 -28.93
CA ASN A 255 23.40 -13.04 -28.36
C ASN A 255 23.51 -14.35 -29.18
N LEU A 256 22.38 -14.85 -29.71
CA LEU A 256 22.36 -16.02 -30.58
C LEU A 256 23.02 -15.77 -31.94
N ILE A 257 22.86 -14.56 -32.49
CA ILE A 257 23.58 -14.11 -33.70
C ILE A 257 25.09 -14.03 -33.43
N GLU A 258 25.50 -13.40 -32.33
CA GLU A 258 26.91 -13.28 -31.94
C GLU A 258 27.60 -14.65 -31.75
N LYS A 259 26.86 -15.63 -31.23
CA LYS A 259 27.32 -17.02 -31.08
C LYS A 259 27.27 -17.83 -32.38
N GLY A 260 26.77 -17.27 -33.48
CA GLY A 260 26.61 -17.94 -34.77
C GLY A 260 25.56 -19.06 -34.76
N ILE A 261 24.64 -19.06 -33.79
CA ILE A 261 23.56 -20.05 -33.67
C ILE A 261 22.39 -19.70 -34.59
N LEU A 262 22.09 -18.40 -34.74
CA LEU A 262 21.08 -17.89 -35.66
C LEU A 262 21.72 -16.96 -36.70
N THR A 263 21.18 -16.97 -37.92
CA THR A 263 21.49 -15.91 -38.90
C THR A 263 20.67 -14.66 -38.59
N LYS A 264 21.06 -13.52 -39.18
CA LYS A 264 20.32 -12.26 -39.03
C LYS A 264 18.89 -12.39 -39.55
N GLU A 265 18.70 -13.09 -40.67
CA GLU A 265 17.38 -13.30 -41.27
C GLU A 265 16.46 -14.10 -40.34
N GLN A 266 16.96 -15.17 -39.72
CA GLN A 266 16.19 -15.98 -38.77
C GLN A 266 15.79 -15.19 -37.53
N ALA A 267 16.69 -14.36 -37.01
CA ALA A 267 16.40 -13.51 -35.86
C ALA A 267 15.34 -12.44 -36.18
N LEU A 268 15.37 -11.88 -37.39
CA LEU A 268 14.40 -10.88 -37.84
C LEU A 268 13.01 -11.47 -38.15
N GLU A 269 12.96 -12.70 -38.64
CA GLU A 269 11.69 -13.43 -38.81
C GLU A 269 10.97 -13.63 -37.48
N GLN A 270 11.72 -13.86 -36.41
CA GLN A 270 11.17 -14.02 -35.07
C GLN A 270 10.81 -12.69 -34.40
N PHE A 271 11.72 -11.71 -34.42
CA PHE A 271 11.52 -10.41 -33.74
C PHE A 271 10.46 -9.54 -34.43
N GLY A 272 10.43 -9.57 -35.77
CA GLY A 272 9.66 -8.65 -36.59
C GLY A 272 10.28 -7.25 -36.66
N GLY A 273 10.39 -6.69 -37.87
CA GLY A 273 10.99 -5.37 -38.11
C GLY A 273 12.40 -5.46 -38.70
N THR A 274 13.20 -4.41 -38.50
CA THR A 274 14.56 -4.32 -39.05
C THR A 274 15.63 -4.68 -38.03
N TYR A 275 16.85 -4.94 -38.50
CA TYR A 275 18.00 -5.17 -37.62
C TYR A 275 18.32 -3.96 -36.73
N GLU A 276 18.04 -2.74 -37.22
CA GLU A 276 18.18 -1.53 -36.44
C GLU A 276 17.14 -1.45 -35.29
N ASP A 277 15.92 -1.93 -35.52
CA ASP A 277 14.89 -2.01 -34.48
C ASP A 277 15.28 -3.02 -33.38
N LEU A 278 15.85 -4.16 -33.78
CA LEU A 278 16.40 -5.19 -32.89
C LEU A 278 17.52 -4.61 -32.00
N GLU A 279 18.48 -3.90 -32.60
CA GLU A 279 19.59 -3.27 -31.86
C GLU A 279 19.09 -2.18 -30.91
N LYS A 280 18.16 -1.32 -31.36
CA LYS A 280 17.56 -0.28 -30.53
C LYS A 280 16.79 -0.85 -29.35
N ALA A 281 16.01 -1.92 -29.55
CA ALA A 281 15.27 -2.57 -28.49
C ALA A 281 16.20 -3.17 -27.42
N ALA A 282 17.33 -3.77 -27.80
CA ALA A 282 18.27 -4.33 -26.83
C ALA A 282 18.97 -3.27 -25.95
N LEU A 283 19.09 -2.03 -26.45
CA LEU A 283 19.77 -0.92 -25.77
C LEU A 283 18.87 -0.12 -24.81
N SER A 284 17.54 -0.31 -24.87
CA SER A 284 16.56 0.58 -24.21
C SER A 284 16.48 0.47 -22.68
N VAL A 285 17.18 -0.49 -22.05
CA VAL A 285 17.13 -0.69 -20.59
C VAL A 285 18.53 -0.90 -20.01
N THR A 286 19.12 0.18 -19.51
CA THR A 286 20.19 0.17 -18.50
C THR A 286 19.73 1.04 -17.33
N LEU A 287 19.01 0.46 -16.37
CA LEU A 287 18.70 1.10 -15.10
C LEU A 287 19.37 0.26 -14.00
N VAL A 288 20.35 0.89 -13.34
CA VAL A 288 21.10 0.40 -12.17
C VAL A 288 20.30 0.65 -10.91
#